data_AF-A0A964T9P6-F1
#
_entry.id   AF-A0A964T9P6-F1
#
_cell.length_a   1.000
_cell.length_b   1.000
_cell.length_c   1.000
_cell.angle_alpha   90.00
_cell.angle_beta   90.00
_cell.angle_gamma   90.00
#
_symmetry.space_group_name_H-M   'P 1'
#
loop_
_entity.id
_entity.type
_entity.pdbx_description
1 polymer ?
#
loop_
_entity_poly.entity_id
_entity_poly.type
_entity_poly.pdbx_seq_one_letter_code
_entity_poly.pdbx_strand_id
1 'polypeptide(L)'
;MASAESFFRDIKRDPGRYYIIHYSSETLFDPDAEKAPSPRITSIVVRHYQSGQTLSFATHTAAETLGIALDQIEARFDEVEKEMLTQFYKFVRDRRERLWVHWNMRAITFGFEHLEHRYRVLTHDEPPSIPVEVRLNLNDILKARYGQDYAPDPRMSSLMNLNGGLVQGFMAGKDESEAFKAKDYIRMHASTIAKVTFFAHVISLALKGKLKTAGNGIVNLIDRLLESRKARVTVTACTALGGAVALVQGWKWIF
;
A
#
# COMPACT_ATOMS: atom_id res chain seq x y z
N MET A 1 -1.79 18.15 0.08
CA MET A 1 -1.21 16.80 0.12
C MET A 1 -0.23 16.72 1.28
N ALA A 2 -0.32 15.70 2.13
CA ALA A 2 0.68 15.48 3.18
C ALA A 2 2.05 15.25 2.53
N SER A 3 3.10 15.93 3.00
CA SER A 3 4.46 15.66 2.55
C SER A 3 4.88 14.25 3.00
N ALA A 4 5.82 13.61 2.30
CA ALA A 4 6.31 12.29 2.71
C ALA A 4 6.86 12.31 4.15
N GLU A 5 7.54 13.41 4.54
CA GLU A 5 8.02 13.61 5.90
C GLU A 5 6.89 13.68 6.92
N SER A 6 5.80 14.40 6.62
CA SER A 6 4.66 14.47 7.53
C SER A 6 4.00 13.09 7.68
N PHE A 7 3.88 12.31 6.59
CA PHE A 7 3.36 10.95 6.65
C PHE A 7 4.13 10.07 7.64
N PHE A 8 5.46 9.93 7.48
CA PHE A 8 6.26 9.03 8.32
C PHE A 8 6.32 9.49 9.78
N ARG A 9 6.31 10.81 10.03
CA ARG A 9 6.20 11.36 11.38
C ARG A 9 4.85 11.05 12.02
N ASP A 10 3.76 11.27 11.27
CA ASP A 10 2.40 11.14 11.81
C ASP A 10 2.00 9.68 12.03
N ILE A 11 2.37 8.77 11.13
CA ILE A 11 2.13 7.32 11.31
C ILE A 11 2.94 6.72 12.45
N LYS A 12 4.12 7.30 12.75
CA LYS A 12 4.90 6.91 13.93
C LYS A 12 4.27 7.40 15.23
N ARG A 13 3.66 8.60 15.22
CA ARG A 13 2.99 9.19 16.38
C ARG A 13 1.68 8.47 16.71
N ASP A 14 0.88 8.16 15.69
CA ASP A 14 -0.45 7.57 15.87
C ASP A 14 -0.71 6.46 14.84
N PRO A 15 -0.07 5.28 14.99
CA PRO A 15 -0.19 4.19 14.03
C PRO A 15 -1.60 3.58 13.98
N GLY A 16 -2.43 3.75 15.01
CA GLY A 16 -3.79 3.20 15.11
C GLY A 16 -4.83 3.90 14.22
N ARG A 17 -4.45 5.00 13.56
CA ARG A 17 -5.31 5.68 12.59
C ARG A 17 -5.21 5.14 11.17
N TYR A 18 -4.23 4.27 10.89
CA TYR A 18 -3.90 3.87 9.53
C TYR A 18 -4.41 2.47 9.21
N TYR A 19 -5.10 2.38 8.07
CA TYR A 19 -5.54 1.15 7.45
C TYR A 19 -4.86 1.03 6.10
N ILE A 20 -4.30 -0.13 5.81
CA ILE A 20 -3.67 -0.42 4.52
C ILE A 20 -4.67 -1.24 3.71
N ILE A 21 -4.98 -0.80 2.50
CA ILE A 21 -5.99 -1.42 1.64
C ILE A 21 -5.40 -1.79 0.28
N HIS A 22 -5.83 -2.95 -0.22
CA HIS A 22 -5.71 -3.31 -1.62
C HIS A 22 -6.86 -4.23 -2.03
N TYR A 23 -7.05 -4.40 -3.33
CA TYR A 23 -8.07 -5.30 -3.86
C TYR A 23 -7.58 -5.97 -5.14
N SER A 24 -8.21 -7.08 -5.48
CA SER A 24 -8.06 -7.79 -6.75
C SER A 24 -9.37 -7.73 -7.54
N SER A 25 -9.26 -7.71 -8.86
CA SER A 25 -10.40 -7.72 -9.78
C SER A 25 -10.11 -8.57 -11.01
N GLU A 26 -11.13 -8.77 -11.83
CA GLU A 26 -10.99 -9.16 -13.22
C GLU A 26 -10.03 -8.22 -13.97
N THR A 27 -9.37 -8.75 -14.99
CA THR A 27 -8.39 -8.00 -15.79
C THR A 27 -9.11 -7.09 -16.79
N LEU A 28 -8.70 -5.83 -16.89
CA LEU A 28 -9.23 -4.86 -17.87
C LEU A 28 -8.85 -5.16 -19.32
N PHE A 29 -7.73 -5.86 -19.54
CA PHE A 29 -7.15 -6.10 -20.86
C PHE A 29 -7.61 -7.45 -21.41
N ASP A 30 -8.90 -7.56 -21.67
CA ASP A 30 -9.38 -8.53 -22.65
C ASP A 30 -9.48 -7.78 -24.00
N PRO A 31 -8.67 -8.13 -25.02
CA PRO A 31 -8.73 -7.47 -26.33
C PRO A 31 -10.11 -7.53 -26.99
N ASP A 32 -10.98 -8.46 -26.56
CA ASP A 32 -12.32 -8.66 -27.09
C ASP A 32 -13.40 -7.82 -26.35
N ALA A 33 -12.99 -6.98 -25.40
CA ALA A 33 -13.87 -6.30 -24.43
C ALA A 33 -14.22 -4.83 -24.75
N GLU A 34 -14.36 -4.45 -26.03
CA GLU A 34 -14.84 -3.10 -26.42
C GLU A 34 -16.22 -2.73 -25.82
N LYS A 35 -16.96 -3.71 -25.27
CA LYS A 35 -18.24 -3.53 -24.57
C LYS A 35 -18.31 -4.21 -23.19
N ALA A 36 -17.19 -4.60 -22.58
CA ALA A 36 -17.26 -5.30 -21.30
C ALA A 36 -17.72 -4.37 -20.16
N PRO A 37 -18.52 -4.90 -19.22
CA PRO A 37 -18.84 -4.18 -17.99
C PRO A 37 -17.58 -3.85 -17.18
N SER A 38 -17.70 -2.94 -16.21
CA SER A 38 -16.64 -2.64 -15.24
C SER A 38 -16.07 -3.95 -14.62
N PRO A 39 -14.75 -4.12 -14.49
CA PRO A 39 -14.16 -5.35 -13.97
C PRO A 39 -14.73 -5.76 -12.62
N ARG A 40 -15.06 -7.03 -12.50
CA ARG A 40 -15.59 -7.61 -11.27
C ARG A 40 -14.56 -7.65 -10.14
N ILE A 41 -14.93 -7.24 -8.94
CA ILE A 41 -14.06 -7.30 -7.76
C ILE A 41 -14.08 -8.71 -7.19
N THR A 42 -12.90 -9.30 -6.94
CA THR A 42 -12.78 -10.66 -6.38
C THR A 42 -12.38 -10.69 -4.92
N SER A 43 -11.62 -9.70 -4.46
CA SER A 43 -11.33 -9.56 -3.03
C SER A 43 -10.88 -8.15 -2.68
N ILE A 44 -11.19 -7.71 -1.47
CA ILE A 44 -10.71 -6.49 -0.84
C ILE A 44 -10.07 -6.90 0.49
N VAL A 45 -8.83 -6.48 0.71
CA VAL A 45 -8.11 -6.76 1.95
C VAL A 45 -7.74 -5.46 2.61
N VAL A 46 -8.06 -5.36 3.91
CA VAL A 46 -7.73 -4.22 4.75
C VAL A 46 -6.92 -4.71 5.94
N ARG A 47 -5.77 -4.08 6.21
CA ARG A 47 -4.95 -4.38 7.38
C ARG A 47 -4.85 -3.14 8.27
N HIS A 48 -5.21 -3.30 9.54
CA HIS A 48 -4.96 -2.26 10.54
C HIS A 48 -3.45 -2.19 10.83
N TYR A 49 -2.84 -1.02 10.64
CA TYR A 49 -1.38 -0.88 10.65
C TYR A 49 -0.76 -1.25 12.01
N GLN A 50 -1.32 -0.74 13.11
CA GLN A 50 -0.77 -0.94 14.45
C GLN A 50 -0.93 -2.37 14.96
N SER A 51 -2.13 -2.93 14.88
CA SER A 51 -2.39 -4.28 15.43
C SER A 51 -1.97 -5.40 14.48
N GLY A 52 -1.78 -5.09 13.20
CA GLY A 52 -1.53 -6.09 12.17
C GLY A 52 -2.74 -6.96 11.84
N GLN A 53 -3.92 -6.67 12.42
CA GLN A 53 -5.16 -7.40 12.12
C GLN A 53 -5.52 -7.19 10.65
N THR A 54 -5.68 -8.30 9.93
CA THR A 54 -6.17 -8.31 8.56
C THR A 54 -7.67 -8.61 8.58
N LEU A 55 -8.45 -7.83 7.84
CA LEU A 55 -9.83 -8.09 7.47
C LEU A 55 -9.87 -8.36 5.97
N SER A 56 -10.63 -9.38 5.59
CA SER A 56 -10.75 -9.82 4.21
C SER A 56 -12.21 -9.88 3.82
N PHE A 57 -12.51 -9.30 2.67
CA PHE A 57 -13.80 -9.39 2.00
C PHE A 57 -13.50 -10.06 0.67
N ALA A 58 -13.82 -11.35 0.52
CA ALA A 58 -13.43 -12.13 -0.66
C ALA A 58 -14.60 -12.95 -1.21
N THR A 59 -14.57 -13.24 -2.51
CA THR A 59 -15.63 -13.99 -3.20
C THR A 59 -15.99 -15.30 -2.49
N HIS A 60 -15.02 -16.12 -2.08
CA HIS A 60 -15.30 -17.40 -1.41
C HIS A 60 -15.97 -17.20 -0.04
N THR A 61 -15.51 -16.25 0.78
CA THR A 61 -16.14 -15.95 2.08
C THR A 61 -17.55 -15.38 1.96
N ALA A 62 -17.80 -14.57 0.93
CA ALA A 62 -19.12 -14.02 0.65
C ALA A 62 -20.06 -15.11 0.12
N ALA A 63 -19.58 -15.99 -0.76
CA ALA A 63 -20.33 -17.13 -1.25
C ALA A 63 -20.74 -18.08 -0.11
N GLU A 64 -19.82 -18.39 0.81
CA GLU A 64 -20.11 -19.17 2.01
C GLU A 64 -21.20 -18.52 2.88
N THR A 65 -21.12 -17.20 3.09
CA THR A 65 -22.13 -16.44 3.85
C THR A 65 -23.52 -16.53 3.22
N LEU A 66 -23.57 -16.59 1.88
CA LEU A 66 -24.81 -16.73 1.10
C LEU A 66 -25.27 -18.18 0.92
N GLY A 67 -24.49 -19.17 1.37
CA GLY A 67 -24.75 -20.59 1.10
C GLY A 67 -24.60 -21.00 -0.36
N ILE A 68 -23.75 -20.30 -1.13
CA ILE A 68 -23.48 -20.55 -2.54
C ILE A 68 -22.25 -21.47 -2.66
N ALA A 69 -22.40 -22.60 -3.35
CA ALA A 69 -21.31 -23.54 -3.61
C ALA A 69 -20.27 -22.94 -4.59
N LEU A 70 -19.01 -23.38 -4.48
CA LEU A 70 -17.88 -22.85 -5.26
C LEU A 70 -18.11 -22.91 -6.78
N ASP A 71 -18.73 -23.97 -7.27
CA ASP A 71 -19.07 -24.20 -8.68
C ASP A 71 -20.21 -23.31 -9.19
N GLN A 72 -21.01 -22.74 -8.28
CA GLN A 72 -22.11 -21.82 -8.61
C GLN A 72 -21.72 -20.34 -8.54
N ILE A 73 -20.52 -20.02 -8.03
CA ILE A 73 -20.07 -18.63 -7.83
C ILE A 73 -20.12 -17.85 -9.13
N GLU A 74 -19.66 -18.41 -10.25
CA GLU A 74 -19.62 -17.69 -11.53
C GLU A 74 -21.02 -17.31 -12.02
N ALA A 75 -21.98 -18.24 -11.92
CA ALA A 75 -23.36 -18.01 -12.34
C ALA A 75 -24.08 -16.98 -11.46
N ARG A 76 -23.65 -16.83 -10.19
CA ARG A 76 -24.23 -15.91 -9.21
C ARG A 76 -23.23 -14.84 -8.77
N PHE A 77 -22.27 -14.50 -9.64
CA PHE A 77 -21.13 -13.68 -9.23
C PHE A 77 -21.55 -12.30 -8.72
N ASP A 78 -22.50 -11.67 -9.41
CA ASP A 78 -22.99 -10.33 -9.04
C ASP A 78 -23.63 -10.32 -7.64
N GLU A 79 -24.28 -11.42 -7.23
CA GLU A 79 -24.84 -11.58 -5.88
C GLU A 79 -23.73 -11.70 -4.82
N VAL A 80 -22.71 -12.50 -5.12
CA VAL A 80 -21.54 -12.69 -4.26
C VAL A 80 -20.73 -11.39 -4.11
N GLU A 81 -20.49 -10.70 -5.22
CA GLU A 81 -19.79 -9.41 -5.25
C GLU A 81 -20.56 -8.34 -4.49
N LYS A 82 -21.90 -8.31 -4.64
CA LYS A 82 -22.78 -7.40 -3.90
C LYS A 82 -22.64 -7.60 -2.39
N GLU A 83 -22.68 -8.84 -1.92
CA GLU A 83 -22.54 -9.14 -0.49
C GLU A 83 -21.14 -8.75 0.02
N MET A 84 -20.09 -9.12 -0.71
CA MET A 84 -18.71 -8.75 -0.36
C MET A 84 -18.53 -7.24 -0.24
N LEU A 85 -19.00 -6.47 -1.23
CA LEU A 85 -18.92 -5.01 -1.21
C LEU A 85 -19.77 -4.42 -0.09
N THR A 86 -20.95 -4.98 0.17
CA THR A 86 -21.82 -4.57 1.27
C THR A 86 -21.12 -4.74 2.63
N GLN A 87 -20.46 -5.87 2.85
CA GLN A 87 -19.68 -6.10 4.07
C GLN A 87 -18.50 -5.13 4.19
N PHE A 88 -17.77 -4.89 3.10
CA PHE A 88 -16.67 -3.92 3.06
C PHE A 88 -17.14 -2.52 3.43
N TYR A 89 -18.21 -2.04 2.80
CA TYR A 89 -18.71 -0.69 3.04
C TYR A 89 -19.37 -0.53 4.41
N LYS A 90 -19.99 -1.58 4.96
CA LYS A 90 -20.40 -1.61 6.38
C LYS A 90 -19.20 -1.36 7.30
N PHE A 91 -18.04 -1.97 7.02
CA PHE A 91 -16.81 -1.73 7.77
C PHE A 91 -16.27 -0.31 7.62
N VAL A 92 -16.34 0.26 6.41
CA VAL A 92 -15.88 1.63 6.10
C VAL A 92 -16.71 2.71 6.81
N ARG A 93 -18.04 2.52 6.90
CA ARG A 93 -19.00 3.50 7.43
C ARG A 93 -18.58 4.10 8.77
N ASP A 94 -18.03 3.28 9.66
CA ASP A 94 -17.70 3.68 11.04
C ASP A 94 -16.25 4.20 11.17
N ARG A 95 -15.55 4.43 10.03
CA ARG A 95 -14.10 4.76 9.96
C ARG A 95 -13.79 5.96 9.06
N ARG A 96 -14.70 6.93 8.96
CA ARG A 96 -14.56 8.10 8.06
C ARG A 96 -13.29 8.93 8.29
N GLU A 97 -12.82 9.04 9.53
CA GLU A 97 -11.63 9.85 9.91
C GLU A 97 -10.32 9.04 9.93
N ARG A 98 -10.36 7.78 9.47
CA ARG A 98 -9.18 6.92 9.39
C ARG A 98 -8.45 7.14 8.06
N LEU A 99 -7.14 6.96 8.08
CA LEU A 99 -6.26 7.18 6.94
C LEU A 99 -6.04 5.86 6.19
N TRP A 100 -6.26 5.88 4.88
CA TRP A 100 -6.25 4.70 4.00
C TRP A 100 -5.01 4.70 3.13
N VAL A 101 -4.03 3.87 3.49
CA VAL A 101 -2.80 3.68 2.74
C VAL A 101 -3.03 2.66 1.62
N HIS A 102 -2.75 3.04 0.38
CA HIS A 102 -2.97 2.20 -0.79
C HIS A 102 -1.79 2.27 -1.76
N TRP A 103 -1.80 1.40 -2.77
CA TRP A 103 -0.81 1.43 -3.85
C TRP A 103 -1.49 1.69 -5.19
N ASN A 104 -1.34 2.92 -5.72
CA ASN A 104 -1.85 3.33 -7.04
C ASN A 104 -3.36 3.12 -7.33
N MET A 105 -4.18 2.84 -6.32
CA MET A 105 -5.66 2.85 -6.41
C MET A 105 -6.21 4.27 -6.64
N ARG A 106 -6.07 4.81 -7.87
CA ARG A 106 -6.43 6.20 -8.23
C ARG A 106 -7.36 6.31 -9.44
N ALA A 107 -7.52 5.23 -10.21
CA ALA A 107 -8.23 5.28 -11.48
C ALA A 107 -9.67 4.81 -11.33
N ILE A 108 -10.55 5.31 -12.18
CA ILE A 108 -11.93 4.79 -12.29
C ILE A 108 -11.97 3.30 -12.69
N THR A 109 -10.94 2.84 -13.40
CA THR A 109 -10.77 1.44 -13.82
C THR A 109 -10.02 0.61 -12.77
N PHE A 110 -9.30 1.26 -11.84
CA PHE A 110 -8.61 0.60 -10.73
C PHE A 110 -8.37 1.58 -9.57
N GLY A 111 -9.34 1.69 -8.66
CA GLY A 111 -9.26 2.63 -7.54
C GLY A 111 -10.43 2.55 -6.58
N PHE A 112 -10.51 3.52 -5.67
CA PHE A 112 -11.68 3.67 -4.79
C PHE A 112 -12.94 3.98 -5.60
N GLU A 113 -12.80 4.80 -6.64
CA GLU A 113 -13.86 5.16 -7.59
C GLU A 113 -14.43 3.92 -8.29
N HIS A 114 -13.57 2.94 -8.59
CA HIS A 114 -13.99 1.66 -9.17
C HIS A 114 -14.83 0.85 -8.19
N LEU A 115 -14.39 0.74 -6.92
CA LEU A 115 -15.15 0.07 -5.87
C LEU A 115 -16.50 0.74 -5.62
N GLU A 116 -16.53 2.08 -5.62
CA GLU A 116 -17.74 2.88 -5.46
C GLU A 116 -18.70 2.67 -6.64
N HIS A 117 -18.17 2.61 -7.86
CA HIS A 117 -18.96 2.34 -9.06
C HIS A 117 -19.57 0.94 -9.04
N ARG A 118 -18.78 -0.10 -8.74
CA ARG A 118 -19.28 -1.49 -8.61
C ARG A 118 -20.38 -1.61 -7.56
N TYR A 119 -20.20 -0.95 -6.42
CA TYR A 119 -21.23 -0.92 -5.38
C TYR A 119 -22.53 -0.31 -5.88
N ARG A 120 -22.48 0.87 -6.51
CA ARG A 120 -23.66 1.54 -7.09
C ARG A 120 -24.37 0.68 -8.12
N VAL A 121 -23.62 0.01 -8.99
CA VAL A 121 -24.17 -0.87 -10.04
C VAL A 121 -24.95 -2.05 -9.44
N LEU A 122 -24.44 -2.67 -8.37
CA LEU A 122 -25.00 -3.90 -7.80
C LEU A 122 -26.07 -3.66 -6.72
N THR A 123 -25.98 -2.55 -6.00
CA THR A 123 -26.88 -2.23 -4.88
C THR A 123 -27.94 -1.22 -5.26
N HIS A 124 -27.67 -0.36 -6.25
CA HIS A 124 -28.41 0.87 -6.53
C HIS A 124 -28.40 1.89 -5.38
N ASP A 125 -27.47 1.73 -4.43
CA ASP A 125 -27.27 2.63 -3.29
C ASP A 125 -25.94 3.38 -3.40
N GLU A 126 -25.84 4.51 -2.69
CA GLU A 126 -24.58 5.25 -2.55
C GLU A 126 -23.66 4.61 -1.49
N PRO A 127 -22.38 4.35 -1.81
CA PRO A 127 -21.44 3.77 -0.86
C PRO A 127 -21.04 4.78 0.23
N PRO A 128 -20.77 4.33 1.46
CA PRO A 128 -20.02 5.09 2.45
C PRO A 128 -18.74 5.68 1.86
N SER A 129 -18.66 7.01 1.84
CA SER A 129 -17.54 7.74 1.24
C SER A 129 -16.22 7.54 2.01
N ILE A 130 -15.15 7.29 1.27
CA ILE A 130 -13.77 7.43 1.72
C ILE A 130 -13.21 8.69 1.03
N PRO A 131 -13.17 9.87 1.66
CA PRO A 131 -12.74 11.10 1.00
C PRO A 131 -11.31 11.04 0.45
N VAL A 132 -11.01 11.77 -0.63
CA VAL A 132 -9.69 11.75 -1.28
C VAL A 132 -8.58 12.20 -0.32
N GLU A 133 -8.91 13.10 0.61
CA GLU A 133 -8.01 13.69 1.60
C GLU A 133 -7.44 12.64 2.58
N VAL A 134 -8.17 11.53 2.79
CA VAL A 134 -7.74 10.44 3.67
C VAL A 134 -7.13 9.27 2.90
N ARG A 135 -7.02 9.35 1.57
CA ARG A 135 -6.39 8.34 0.70
C ARG A 135 -4.91 8.67 0.51
N LEU A 136 -4.05 7.79 1.00
CA LEU A 136 -2.59 7.97 1.02
C LEU A 136 -1.92 6.98 0.07
N ASN A 137 -1.44 7.46 -1.08
CA ASN A 137 -0.74 6.60 -2.04
C ASN A 137 0.71 6.35 -1.59
N LEU A 138 1.00 5.13 -1.14
CA LEU A 138 2.31 4.71 -0.67
C LEU A 138 3.39 4.86 -1.75
N ASN A 139 3.06 4.59 -3.02
CA ASN A 139 4.00 4.75 -4.12
C ASN A 139 4.48 6.20 -4.27
N ASP A 140 3.57 7.17 -4.16
CA ASP A 140 3.91 8.60 -4.26
C ASP A 140 4.68 9.07 -3.02
N ILE A 141 4.32 8.58 -1.83
CA ILE A 141 5.05 8.83 -0.58
C ILE A 141 6.50 8.34 -0.68
N LEU A 142 6.72 7.15 -1.22
CA LEU A 142 8.06 6.59 -1.40
C LEU A 142 8.87 7.37 -2.45
N LYS A 143 8.24 7.78 -3.56
CA LYS A 143 8.88 8.65 -4.57
C LYS A 143 9.34 9.97 -3.98
N ALA A 144 8.48 10.61 -3.18
CA ALA A 144 8.79 11.88 -2.53
C ALA A 144 9.89 11.74 -1.49
N ARG A 145 10.05 10.57 -0.83
CA ARG A 145 11.12 10.33 0.14
C ARG A 145 12.45 9.89 -0.49
N TYR A 146 12.41 8.99 -1.46
CA TYR A 146 13.59 8.27 -1.94
C TYR A 146 14.01 8.61 -3.37
N GLY A 147 13.22 9.42 -4.08
CA GLY A 147 13.42 9.74 -5.50
C GLY A 147 12.50 8.92 -6.42
N GLN A 148 12.33 9.40 -7.66
CA GLN A 148 11.45 8.77 -8.66
C GLN A 148 11.92 7.36 -9.07
N ASP A 149 13.21 7.09 -8.90
CA ASP A 149 13.97 5.88 -9.23
C ASP A 149 14.17 4.95 -8.03
N TYR A 150 13.41 5.12 -6.94
CA TYR A 150 13.54 4.29 -5.73
C TYR A 150 13.37 2.78 -5.99
N ALA A 151 12.63 2.41 -7.05
CA ALA A 151 12.52 1.06 -7.58
C ALA A 151 12.24 1.09 -9.09
N PRO A 152 12.77 0.15 -9.88
CA PRO A 152 12.45 0.03 -11.31
C PRO A 152 11.03 -0.49 -11.52
N ASP A 153 10.41 -0.16 -12.65
CA ASP A 153 9.09 -0.69 -13.02
C ASP A 153 9.17 -2.19 -13.40
N PRO A 154 8.19 -3.04 -13.03
CA PRO A 154 7.05 -2.74 -12.15
C PRO A 154 7.47 -2.53 -10.69
N ARG A 155 7.18 -1.34 -10.14
CA ARG A 155 7.75 -0.88 -8.85
C ARG A 155 7.51 -1.80 -7.66
N MET A 156 6.33 -2.41 -7.57
CA MET A 156 5.97 -3.24 -6.42
C MET A 156 6.82 -4.52 -6.34
N SER A 157 6.88 -5.30 -7.41
CA SER A 157 7.66 -6.54 -7.47
C SER A 157 9.16 -6.26 -7.39
N SER A 158 9.63 -5.19 -8.03
CA SER A 158 11.02 -4.75 -7.91
C SER A 158 11.38 -4.36 -6.47
N LEU A 159 10.53 -3.61 -5.78
CA LEU A 159 10.77 -3.25 -4.38
C LEU A 159 10.75 -4.48 -3.45
N MET A 160 9.86 -5.45 -3.71
CA MET A 160 9.87 -6.73 -3.00
C MET A 160 11.22 -7.44 -3.16
N ASN A 161 11.70 -7.58 -4.39
CA ASN A 161 12.99 -8.20 -4.68
C ASN A 161 14.16 -7.51 -3.98
N LEU A 162 14.19 -6.17 -3.97
CA LEU A 162 15.20 -5.40 -3.25
C LEU A 162 15.19 -5.65 -1.73
N ASN A 163 14.04 -6.03 -1.16
CA ASN A 163 13.83 -6.14 0.29
C ASN A 163 13.64 -7.59 0.78
N GLY A 164 14.11 -8.59 0.04
CA GLY A 164 14.13 -9.98 0.49
C GLY A 164 13.41 -10.98 -0.44
N GLY A 165 13.03 -10.56 -1.65
CA GLY A 165 12.37 -11.42 -2.62
C GLY A 165 10.85 -11.24 -2.64
N LEU A 166 10.20 -11.98 -3.54
CA LEU A 166 8.75 -11.98 -3.64
C LEU A 166 8.12 -12.62 -2.39
N VAL A 167 7.08 -11.98 -1.87
CA VAL A 167 6.31 -12.49 -0.74
C VAL A 167 5.54 -13.74 -1.17
N GLN A 168 5.50 -14.76 -0.32
CA GLN A 168 4.72 -15.97 -0.58
C GLN A 168 3.26 -15.63 -0.94
N GLY A 169 2.74 -16.24 -2.00
CA GLY A 169 1.38 -16.01 -2.50
C GLY A 169 1.24 -14.78 -3.40
N PHE A 170 2.29 -13.96 -3.57
CA PHE A 170 2.26 -12.84 -4.53
C PHE A 170 2.05 -13.33 -5.95
N MET A 171 1.14 -12.66 -6.67
CA MET A 171 0.94 -12.81 -8.11
C MET A 171 1.14 -11.47 -8.83
N ALA A 172 1.74 -11.54 -10.02
CA ALA A 172 1.85 -10.43 -10.96
C ALA A 172 0.67 -10.47 -11.96
N GLY A 173 0.49 -9.39 -12.74
CA GLY A 173 -0.73 -9.18 -13.54
C GLY A 173 -1.11 -10.33 -14.49
N LYS A 174 -0.13 -11.02 -15.11
CA LYS A 174 -0.42 -12.19 -15.95
C LYS A 174 -0.98 -13.36 -15.13
N ASP A 175 -0.33 -13.69 -14.02
CA ASP A 175 -0.75 -14.77 -13.13
C ASP A 175 -2.11 -14.47 -12.49
N GLU A 176 -2.41 -13.20 -12.18
CA GLU A 176 -3.72 -12.77 -11.67
C GLU A 176 -4.83 -12.97 -12.71
N SER A 177 -4.54 -12.68 -13.98
CA SER A 177 -5.48 -12.92 -15.09
C SER A 177 -5.76 -14.41 -15.29
N GLU A 178 -4.71 -15.24 -15.26
CA GLU A 178 -4.84 -16.70 -15.36
C GLU A 178 -5.61 -17.29 -14.18
N ALA A 179 -5.34 -16.84 -12.96
CA ALA A 179 -6.07 -17.26 -11.77
C ALA A 179 -7.55 -16.90 -11.85
N PHE A 180 -7.90 -15.72 -12.37
CA PHE A 180 -9.29 -15.33 -12.59
C PHE A 180 -9.99 -16.25 -13.60
N LYS A 181 -9.36 -16.50 -14.75
CA LYS A 181 -9.89 -17.41 -15.79
C LYS A 181 -10.08 -18.84 -15.27
N ALA A 182 -9.19 -19.27 -14.38
CA ALA A 182 -9.26 -20.55 -13.69
C ALA A 182 -10.24 -20.57 -12.50
N LYS A 183 -10.92 -19.46 -12.20
CA LYS A 183 -11.84 -19.30 -11.06
C LYS A 183 -11.16 -19.54 -9.70
N ASP A 184 -9.85 -19.34 -9.63
CA ASP A 184 -9.03 -19.52 -8.43
C ASP A 184 -9.06 -18.25 -7.56
N TYR A 185 -10.26 -17.94 -7.05
CA TYR A 185 -10.49 -16.75 -6.22
C TYR A 185 -9.72 -16.81 -4.89
N ILE A 186 -9.41 -18.00 -4.39
CA ILE A 186 -8.62 -18.19 -3.17
C ILE A 186 -7.19 -17.72 -3.39
N ARG A 187 -6.57 -18.11 -4.50
CA ARG A 187 -5.22 -17.67 -4.83
C ARG A 187 -5.15 -16.17 -5.10
N MET A 188 -6.15 -15.58 -5.79
CA MET A 188 -6.26 -14.13 -5.96
C MET A 188 -6.34 -13.40 -4.62
N HIS A 189 -7.14 -13.91 -3.70
CA HIS A 189 -7.25 -13.37 -2.35
C HIS A 189 -5.93 -13.46 -1.57
N ALA A 190 -5.23 -14.60 -1.63
CA ALA A 190 -3.93 -14.79 -1.01
C ALA A 190 -2.88 -13.78 -1.53
N SER A 191 -2.87 -13.53 -2.84
CA SER A 191 -2.04 -12.50 -3.46
C SER A 191 -2.36 -11.09 -2.94
N THR A 192 -3.64 -10.75 -2.79
CA THR A 192 -4.06 -9.46 -2.22
C THR A 192 -3.61 -9.31 -0.76
N ILE A 193 -3.67 -10.37 0.06
CA ILE A 193 -3.12 -10.40 1.42
C ILE A 193 -1.60 -10.16 1.41
N ALA A 194 -0.87 -10.84 0.51
CA ALA A 194 0.57 -10.69 0.39
C ALA A 194 0.96 -9.23 0.06
N LYS A 195 0.23 -8.58 -0.85
CA LYS A 195 0.45 -7.16 -1.22
C LYS A 195 0.23 -6.21 -0.05
N VAL A 196 -0.89 -6.31 0.67
CA VAL A 196 -1.17 -5.46 1.85
C VAL A 196 -0.14 -5.69 2.96
N THR A 197 0.26 -6.94 3.17
CA THR A 197 1.31 -7.30 4.14
C THR A 197 2.66 -6.69 3.75
N PHE A 198 3.00 -6.74 2.46
CA PHE A 198 4.20 -6.10 1.94
C PHE A 198 4.19 -4.58 2.14
N PHE A 199 3.06 -3.90 1.91
CA PHE A 199 2.96 -2.46 2.15
C PHE A 199 3.25 -2.11 3.61
N ALA A 200 2.70 -2.88 4.56
CA ALA A 200 2.99 -2.70 5.99
C ALA A 200 4.49 -2.89 6.29
N HIS A 201 5.10 -3.91 5.68
CA HIS A 201 6.52 -4.19 5.81
C HIS A 201 7.39 -3.03 5.28
N VAL A 202 7.06 -2.50 4.11
CA VAL A 202 7.73 -1.35 3.48
C VAL A 202 7.67 -0.12 4.39
N ILE A 203 6.49 0.21 4.93
CA ILE A 203 6.34 1.33 5.87
C ILE A 203 7.22 1.12 7.11
N SER A 204 7.22 -0.09 7.68
CA SER A 204 8.07 -0.43 8.83
C SER A 204 9.56 -0.29 8.52
N LEU A 205 10.02 -0.75 7.35
CA LEU A 205 11.42 -0.60 6.94
C LEU A 205 11.79 0.88 6.71
N ALA A 206 10.91 1.66 6.09
CA ALA A 206 11.12 3.08 5.85
C ALA A 206 11.22 3.88 7.15
N LEU A 207 10.36 3.60 8.13
CA LEU A 207 10.42 4.21 9.47
C LEU A 207 11.71 3.87 10.23
N LYS A 208 12.30 2.71 9.95
CA LYS A 208 13.55 2.24 10.57
C LYS A 208 14.81 2.69 9.81
N GLY A 209 14.67 3.40 8.67
CA GLY A 209 15.79 3.75 7.79
C GLY A 209 16.41 2.54 7.07
N LYS A 210 15.70 1.40 7.02
CA LYS A 210 16.22 0.11 6.53
C LYS A 210 15.67 -0.30 5.15
N LEU A 211 14.78 0.50 4.56
CA LEU A 211 14.22 0.19 3.25
C LEU A 211 15.32 0.25 2.19
N LYS A 212 15.50 -0.86 1.46
CA LYS A 212 16.42 -0.96 0.33
C LYS A 212 15.72 -0.43 -0.93
N THR A 213 16.43 0.42 -1.67
CA THR A 213 15.96 1.15 -2.86
C THR A 213 17.02 1.05 -3.95
N ALA A 214 16.62 1.13 -5.21
CA ALA A 214 17.52 1.04 -6.36
C ALA A 214 18.32 2.33 -6.61
N GLY A 215 17.73 3.50 -6.32
CA GLY A 215 18.34 4.80 -6.63
C GLY A 215 19.68 5.06 -5.93
N ASN A 216 20.62 5.61 -6.70
CA ASN A 216 22.00 5.94 -6.29
C ASN A 216 22.13 7.34 -5.64
N GLY A 217 21.03 7.93 -5.16
CA GLY A 217 21.05 9.29 -4.62
C GLY A 217 22.08 9.44 -3.51
N ILE A 218 23.15 10.22 -3.76
CA ILE A 218 24.20 10.56 -2.79
C ILE A 218 23.57 11.11 -1.49
N VAL A 219 22.43 11.80 -1.60
CA VAL A 219 21.62 12.26 -0.46
C VAL A 219 21.06 11.09 0.36
N ASN A 220 20.47 10.07 -0.27
CA ASN A 220 19.99 8.86 0.43
C ASN A 220 21.14 8.08 1.08
N LEU A 221 22.33 8.11 0.48
CA LEU A 221 23.53 7.49 1.05
C LEU A 221 24.02 8.27 2.28
N ILE A 222 24.05 9.60 2.21
CA ILE A 222 24.42 10.50 3.32
C ILE A 222 23.41 10.39 4.46
N ASP A 223 22.10 10.38 4.17
CA ASP A 223 21.05 10.18 5.18
C ASP A 223 21.17 8.82 5.85
N ARG A 224 21.38 7.73 5.07
CA ARG A 224 21.64 6.39 5.65
C ARG A 224 22.88 6.38 6.53
N LEU A 225 23.94 7.08 6.13
CA LEU A 225 25.17 7.22 6.92
C LEU A 225 24.89 7.96 8.23
N LEU A 226 24.26 9.13 8.16
CA LEU A 226 23.95 10.01 9.30
C LEU A 226 22.92 9.43 10.27
N GLU A 227 21.98 8.60 9.82
CA GLU A 227 20.98 7.98 10.70
C GLU A 227 21.59 6.93 11.66
N SER A 228 22.75 6.36 11.32
CA SER A 228 23.40 5.36 12.15
C SER A 228 23.85 5.95 13.50
N ARG A 229 23.63 5.21 14.60
CA ARG A 229 23.98 5.67 15.95
C ARG A 229 25.47 6.00 16.08
N LYS A 230 26.32 5.26 15.36
CA LYS A 230 27.77 5.47 15.30
C LYS A 230 28.12 6.77 14.56
N ALA A 231 27.50 7.01 13.40
CA ALA A 231 27.77 8.24 12.64
C ALA A 231 27.33 9.49 13.40
N ARG A 232 26.19 9.46 14.12
CA ARG A 232 25.81 10.59 14.99
C ARG A 232 26.87 10.91 16.03
N VAL A 233 27.38 9.89 16.72
CA VAL A 233 28.46 10.07 17.70
C VAL A 233 29.72 10.63 17.04
N THR A 234 30.11 10.11 15.87
CA THR A 234 31.29 10.59 15.13
C THR A 234 31.12 12.05 14.68
N VAL A 235 29.96 12.41 14.14
CA VAL A 235 29.67 13.79 13.70
C VAL A 235 29.73 14.74 14.89
N THR A 236 29.06 14.42 16.01
CA THR A 236 29.11 15.24 17.23
C THR A 236 30.55 15.42 17.74
N ALA A 237 31.38 14.38 17.70
CA ALA A 237 32.79 14.46 18.09
C ALA A 237 33.59 15.37 17.15
N CYS A 238 33.41 15.24 15.83
CA CYS A 238 34.05 16.11 14.84
C CYS A 238 33.62 17.58 14.99
N THR A 239 32.35 17.85 15.24
CA THR A 239 31.84 19.22 15.45
C THR A 239 32.43 19.84 16.71
N ALA A 240 32.54 19.08 17.81
CA ALA A 240 33.17 19.54 19.04
C ALA A 240 34.65 19.89 18.85
N LEU A 241 35.40 19.04 18.13
CA LEU A 241 36.79 19.29 17.77
C LEU A 241 36.95 20.55 16.91
N GLY A 242 36.10 20.71 15.88
CA GLY A 242 36.10 21.91 15.03
C GLY A 242 35.82 23.19 15.82
N GLY A 243 34.87 23.16 16.74
CA GLY A 243 34.57 24.28 17.63
C GLY A 243 35.75 24.65 18.54
N ALA A 244 36.45 23.65 19.10
CA ALA A 244 37.65 23.88 19.91
C ALA A 244 38.78 24.52 19.10
N VAL A 245 39.01 24.06 17.86
CA VAL A 245 40.01 24.65 16.96
C VAL A 245 39.66 26.10 16.60
N ALA A 246 38.38 26.37 16.30
CA ALA A 246 37.91 27.71 16.00
C ALA A 246 38.09 28.68 17.20
N LEU A 247 37.86 28.22 18.43
CA LEU A 247 38.11 29.00 19.64
C LEU A 247 39.60 29.32 19.82
N VAL A 248 40.49 28.34 19.59
CA VAL A 248 41.94 28.55 19.67
C VAL A 248 42.42 29.53 18.59
N GLN A 249 41.90 29.42 17.36
CA GLN A 249 42.23 30.35 16.28
C GLN A 249 41.69 31.75 16.53
N GLY A 250 40.46 31.87 17.04
CA GLY A 250 39.89 33.16 17.44
C GLY A 250 40.68 33.82 18.56
N TRP A 251 41.12 33.04 19.56
CA TRP A 251 41.96 33.55 20.64
C TRP A 251 43.29 34.10 20.13
N LYS A 252 43.98 33.38 19.23
CA LYS A 252 45.22 33.82 18.57
C LYS A 252 45.07 35.03 17.63
N TRP A 253 43.83 35.38 17.27
CA TRP A 253 43.56 36.54 16.41
C TRP A 253 43.25 37.79 17.24
N ILE A 254 42.81 37.60 18.48
CA ILE A 254 42.46 38.68 19.41
C ILE A 254 43.65 39.03 20.32
N PHE A 255 44.51 38.07 20.64
CA PHE A 255 45.72 38.22 21.46
C PHE A 255 46.96 37.79 20.69
#